data_AF-A0A257MNZ0-F1
#
_entry.id   AF-A0A257MNZ0-F1
#
_cell.length_a   1.000
_cell.length_b   1.000
_cell.length_c   1.000
_cell.angle_alpha   90.00
_cell.angle_beta   90.00
_cell.angle_gamma   90.00
#
_symmetry.space_group_name_H-M   'P 1'
#
loop_
_entity.id
_entity.type
_entity.pdbx_description
1 polymer ?
#
loop_
_entity_poly.entity_id
_entity_poly.type
_entity_poly.pdbx_seq_one_letter_code
_entity_poly.pdbx_strand_id
1 'polypeptide(L)' 'MSGEENGVSDDPGLMGKKKSRLRQEVEETLVQHGISVERRISIINLETKESHYFDDYAQAMQFLKGKKGRWYLATPGIRR' A
#
# COMPACT_ATOMS: atom_id res chain seq x y z
N MET A 1 -31.28 -12.58 2.46
CA MET A 1 -29.83 -12.87 2.48
C MET A 1 -29.23 -11.99 1.38
N SER A 2 -28.81 -10.75 1.67
CA SER A 2 -27.50 -10.42 2.28
C SER A 2 -26.43 -11.24 1.53
N GLY A 3 -25.81 -10.77 0.45
CA GLY A 3 -25.17 -9.48 0.23
C GLY A 3 -23.66 -9.77 0.30
N GLU A 4 -22.94 -9.67 -0.81
CA GLU A 4 -21.47 -9.66 -0.80
C GLU A 4 -20.96 -9.05 -2.12
N GLU A 5 -20.49 -7.83 -1.95
CA GLU A 5 -19.84 -6.95 -2.91
C GLU A 5 -18.65 -7.56 -3.67
N ASN A 6 -18.66 -7.37 -4.99
CA ASN A 6 -17.52 -7.63 -5.88
C ASN A 6 -16.38 -6.65 -5.58
N GLY A 7 -15.40 -7.08 -4.79
CA GLY A 7 -14.13 -6.38 -4.62
C GLY A 7 -13.27 -6.49 -5.89
N VAL A 8 -13.40 -5.52 -6.79
CA VAL A 8 -12.48 -5.31 -7.92
C VAL A 8 -11.07 -5.10 -7.36
N SER A 9 -10.15 -5.99 -7.74
CA SER A 9 -8.72 -5.88 -7.42
C SER A 9 -7.99 -5.30 -8.62
N ASP A 10 -7.72 -4.00 -8.59
CA ASP A 10 -6.86 -3.31 -9.57
C ASP A 10 -5.37 -3.55 -9.26
N ASP A 11 -4.87 -4.74 -9.62
CA ASP A 11 -3.43 -5.03 -9.69
C ASP A 11 -3.15 -5.71 -11.05
N PRO A 12 -2.62 -4.97 -12.05
CA PRO A 12 -2.50 -5.47 -13.41
C PRO A 12 -1.37 -6.49 -13.64
N GLY A 13 -0.60 -6.87 -12.60
CA GLY A 13 0.57 -7.76 -12.73
C GLY A 13 0.39 -9.21 -12.26
N LEU A 14 -0.68 -9.52 -11.50
CA LEU A 14 -0.87 -10.83 -10.85
C LEU A 14 -2.25 -11.41 -11.14
N MET A 15 -2.57 -11.60 -12.42
CA MET A 15 -3.75 -12.36 -12.81
C MET A 15 -3.61 -13.83 -12.36
N GLY A 16 -4.32 -14.20 -11.28
CA GLY A 16 -4.91 -15.55 -11.18
C GLY A 16 -4.44 -16.51 -10.09
N LYS A 17 -3.61 -16.13 -9.11
CA LYS A 17 -3.35 -17.02 -7.95
C LYS A 17 -4.26 -16.66 -6.78
N LYS A 18 -5.26 -17.52 -6.52
CA LYS A 18 -6.11 -17.44 -5.33
C LYS A 18 -5.20 -17.37 -4.09
N LYS A 19 -5.37 -16.34 -3.25
CA LYS A 19 -4.59 -16.22 -2.00
C LYS A 19 -4.77 -17.51 -1.19
N SER A 20 -3.69 -18.02 -0.61
CA SER A 20 -3.80 -19.17 0.30
C SER A 20 -4.61 -18.77 1.53
N ARG A 21 -5.33 -19.73 2.11
CA ARG A 21 -6.09 -19.53 3.34
C ARG A 21 -5.22 -18.98 4.48
N LEU A 22 -4.00 -19.50 4.62
CA LEU A 22 -3.01 -19.01 5.58
C LEU A 22 -2.69 -17.52 5.37
N ARG A 23 -2.55 -17.06 4.13
CA ARG A 23 -2.28 -15.64 3.84
C ARG A 23 -3.47 -14.76 4.24
N GLN A 24 -4.70 -15.24 4.02
CA GLN A 24 -5.90 -14.51 4.42
C GLN A 24 -5.99 -14.40 5.95
N GLU A 25 -5.82 -15.52 6.67
CA GLU A 25 -5.85 -15.56 8.14
C GLU A 25 -4.78 -14.65 8.77
N VAL A 26 -3.57 -14.61 8.18
CA VAL A 26 -2.50 -13.69 8.61
C VAL A 26 -2.87 -12.24 8.33
N GLU A 27 -3.35 -11.90 7.13
CA GLU A 27 -3.74 -10.53 6.77
C GLU A 27 -4.91 -10.04 7.66
N GLU A 28 -5.90 -10.87 7.95
CA GLU A 28 -7.01 -10.58 8.88
C GLU A 28 -6.53 -10.35 10.30
N THR A 29 -5.63 -11.20 10.81
CA THR A 29 -5.05 -11.04 12.15
C THR A 29 -4.27 -9.74 12.28
N LEU A 30 -3.51 -9.37 11.24
CA LEU A 30 -2.78 -8.10 11.22
C LEU A 30 -3.77 -6.92 11.26
N VAL A 31 -4.82 -6.95 10.44
CA VAL A 31 -5.85 -5.88 10.43
C VAL A 31 -6.53 -5.73 11.79
N GLN A 32 -6.84 -6.83 12.49
CA GLN A 32 -7.41 -6.78 13.85
C GLN A 32 -6.49 -6.09 14.86
N HIS A 33 -5.17 -6.11 14.64
CA HIS A 33 -4.18 -5.41 15.46
C HIS A 33 -3.90 -3.96 15.00
N GLY A 34 -4.69 -3.45 14.05
CA GLY A 34 -4.48 -2.15 13.42
C GLY A 34 -3.33 -2.17 12.40
N ILE A 35 -2.82 -3.34 12.04
CA ILE A 35 -1.64 -3.50 11.20
C ILE A 35 -2.09 -3.77 9.76
N SER A 36 -1.78 -2.84 8.85
CA SER A 36 -2.08 -2.99 7.42
C SER A 36 -0.82 -3.35 6.63
N VAL A 37 -1.00 -4.12 5.55
CA VAL A 37 0.06 -4.37 4.57
C VAL A 37 -0.08 -3.33 3.48
N GLU A 38 0.73 -2.27 3.55
CA GLU A 38 0.81 -1.28 2.48
C GLU A 38 1.57 -1.88 1.30
N ARG A 39 0.90 -1.96 0.14
CA ARG A 39 1.49 -2.52 -1.08
C ARG A 39 2.23 -1.47 -1.89
N ARG A 40 2.00 -0.18 -1.61
CA ARG A 40 2.52 0.95 -2.38
C ARG A 40 3.70 1.62 -1.67
N ILE A 41 4.59 2.20 -2.46
CA ILE A 41 5.61 3.10 -1.94
C ILE A 41 4.91 4.38 -1.49
N SER A 42 5.14 4.79 -0.26
CA SER A 42 4.59 6.04 0.30
C SER A 42 5.69 7.09 0.41
N ILE A 43 5.36 8.31 0.03
CA ILE A 43 6.22 9.49 0.19
C ILE A 43 5.47 10.49 1.06
N ILE A 44 6.11 10.91 2.15
CA ILE A 44 5.51 11.79 3.16
C ILE A 44 6.35 13.05 3.31
N ASN A 45 5.73 14.21 3.16
CA ASN A 45 6.36 15.48 3.52
C ASN A 45 6.37 15.60 5.05
N LEU A 46 7.55 15.75 5.64
CA LEU A 46 7.67 15.75 7.11
C LEU A 46 7.19 17.06 7.76
N GLU A 47 7.10 18.15 6.99
CA GLU A 47 6.65 19.46 7.44
C GLU A 47 5.13 19.61 7.29
N THR A 48 4.59 19.30 6.11
CA THR A 48 3.15 19.46 5.83
C THR A 48 2.31 18.24 6.17
N LYS A 49 2.94 17.07 6.40
CA LYS A 49 2.30 15.75 6.56
C LYS A 49 1.53 15.27 5.32
N GLU A 50 1.72 15.94 4.18
CA GLU A 50 1.18 15.48 2.89
C GLU A 50 1.77 14.11 2.52
N SER A 51 0.93 13.21 2.02
CA SER A 51 1.30 11.84 1.67
C SER A 51 0.90 11.50 0.24
N HIS A 52 1.79 10.84 -0.51
CA HIS A 52 1.57 10.34 -1.86
C HIS A 52 1.95 8.86 -1.96
N TYR A 53 1.26 8.13 -2.82
CA TYR A 53 1.40 6.69 -2.97
C TYR A 53 1.72 6.33 -4.41
N PHE A 54 2.63 5.38 -4.62
CA PHE A 54 3.12 4.95 -5.93
C PHE A 54 3.23 3.43 -5.99
N ASP A 55 2.96 2.86 -7.16
CA ASP A 55 3.04 1.41 -7.35
C ASP A 55 4.50 0.92 -7.52
N ASP A 56 5.39 1.79 -8.01
CA ASP A 56 6.81 1.48 -8.20
C ASP A 56 7.75 2.63 -7.80
N TYR A 57 9.02 2.26 -7.62
CA TYR A 57 10.05 3.17 -7.12
C TYR A 57 10.43 4.25 -8.14
N ALA A 58 10.36 3.95 -9.43
CA ALA A 58 10.72 4.91 -10.47
C ALA A 58 9.74 6.08 -10.49
N GLN A 59 8.43 5.81 -10.38
CA GLN A 59 7.39 6.82 -10.27
C GLN A 59 7.58 7.69 -9.01
N ALA A 60 7.86 7.05 -7.87
CA ALA A 60 8.11 7.74 -6.61
C ALA A 60 9.32 8.70 -6.71
N MET A 61 10.40 8.26 -7.36
CA MET A 61 11.58 9.08 -7.59
C MET A 61 11.33 10.22 -8.59
N GLN A 62 10.53 9.98 -9.62
CA GLN A 62 10.14 11.02 -10.57
C GLN A 62 9.32 12.11 -9.88
N PHE A 63 8.43 11.75 -8.95
CA PHE A 63 7.69 12.71 -8.14
C PHE A 63 8.60 13.56 -7.25
N LEU A 64 9.63 12.97 -6.62
CA LEU A 64 10.57 13.69 -5.77
C LEU A 64 11.47 14.66 -6.56
N LYS A 65 11.63 14.45 -7.86
CA LYS A 65 12.48 15.29 -8.69
C LYS A 65 11.97 16.73 -8.68
N GLY A 66 12.77 17.63 -8.12
CA GLY A 66 12.44 19.05 -8.02
C GLY A 66 11.60 19.43 -6.79
N LYS A 67 11.23 18.48 -5.93
CA LYS A 67 10.62 18.78 -4.62
C LYS A 67 11.71 19.26 -3.65
N LYS A 68 11.41 20.34 -2.93
CA LYS A 68 12.26 20.88 -1.86
C LYS A 68 11.75 20.40 -0.50
N GLY A 69 12.61 20.48 0.51
CA GLY A 69 12.26 20.14 1.90
C GLY A 69 12.56 18.69 2.27
N ARG A 70 12.03 18.27 3.43
CA ARG A 70 12.28 16.95 4.01
C ARG A 70 11.15 15.98 3.67
N TRP A 71 11.53 14.92 2.95
CA TRP A 71 10.62 13.88 2.51
C TRP A 71 11.06 12.53 3.05
N TYR A 72 10.11 11.73 3.49
CA TYR A 72 10.32 10.35 3.93
C TYR A 72 9.74 9.40 2.89
N LEU A 73 10.57 8.50 2.37
CA LEU A 73 10.16 7.42 1.48
C LEU A 73 10.04 6.14 2.29
N ALA A 74 8.87 5.51 2.23
CA ALA A 74 8.55 4.30 2.95
C ALA A 74 8.15 3.22 1.93
N THR A 75 8.94 2.16 1.86
CA THR A 75 8.71 1.04 0.94
C THR A 75 7.50 0.21 1.37
N PRO A 76 6.88 -0.55 0.45
CA PRO A 76 5.78 -1.46 0.76
C PRO A 76 6.16 -2.36 1.93
N GLY A 77 5.21 -2.60 2.81
CA GLY A 77 5.46 -3.37 4.01
C GLY A 77 4.37 -3.20 5.06
N ILE A 78 4.68 -3.73 6.23
CA ILE A 78 3.78 -3.73 7.37
C ILE A 78 3.74 -2.32 7.98
N ARG A 79 2.54 -1.76 8.15
CA ARG A 79 2.25 -0.45 8.77
C ARG A 79 1.30 -0.67 9.94
N ARG A 80 1.38 0.17 10.97
CA ARG A 80 0.51 0.16 12.16
C ARG A 80 -0.35 1.41 12.19
#